data_AF-A0AAW0X5W3-F1
#
_entry.id   AF-A0AAW0X5W3-F1
#
_cell.length_a   1.000
_cell.length_b   1.000
_cell.length_c   1.000
_cell.angle_alpha   90.00
_cell.angle_beta   90.00
_cell.angle_gamma   90.00
#
_symmetry.space_group_name_H-M   'P 1'
#
loop_
_entity.id
_entity.type
_entity.pdbx_description
1 polymer ?
#
loop_
_entity_poly.entity_id
_entity_poly.type
_entity_poly.pdbx_seq_one_letter_code
_entity_poly.pdbx_strand_id
1 'polypeptide(L)'
;RSGRKMRHQLRLQTRLQNALLRHYNINSQYKPHLIRDYWEPVIGLEIHAQISSISKLFSRVGTRYGAPPNTQVGIFESAHPGTLPVLNKRCVEAGIKTALAFGATVNKISLFDRKHYFYPDLPGTCGS
;
A
#
# COMPACT_ATOMS: atom_id res chain seq x y z
N ARG A 1 -40.49 12.99 -26.33
CA ARG A 1 -40.73 13.48 -24.93
C ARG A 1 -39.68 13.01 -23.90
N SER A 2 -38.74 12.10 -24.21
CA SER A 2 -37.75 11.55 -23.25
C SER A 2 -36.48 12.42 -23.04
N GLY A 3 -35.95 13.05 -24.10
CA GLY A 3 -34.65 13.75 -24.03
C GLY A 3 -34.58 15.03 -23.17
N ARG A 4 -35.72 15.70 -22.90
CA ARG A 4 -35.76 16.89 -22.02
C ARG A 4 -35.61 16.51 -20.54
N LYS A 5 -36.16 15.37 -20.12
CA LYS A 5 -36.03 14.88 -18.73
C LYS A 5 -34.58 14.47 -18.43
N MET A 6 -33.91 13.81 -19.36
CA MET A 6 -32.52 13.37 -19.20
C MET A 6 -31.54 14.56 -19.05
N ARG A 7 -31.71 15.63 -19.83
CA ARG A 7 -30.87 16.85 -19.72
C ARG A 7 -31.10 17.60 -18.41
N HIS A 8 -32.33 17.60 -17.91
CA HIS A 8 -32.65 18.21 -16.62
C HIS A 8 -31.99 17.44 -15.47
N GLN A 9 -32.03 16.10 -15.53
CA GLN A 9 -31.41 15.22 -14.54
C GLN A 9 -29.89 15.36 -14.54
N LEU A 10 -29.25 15.43 -15.72
CA LEU A 10 -27.81 15.66 -15.84
C LEU A 10 -27.39 17.02 -15.25
N ARG A 11 -28.16 18.08 -15.52
CA ARG A 11 -27.91 19.42 -14.96
C ARG A 11 -28.04 19.46 -13.43
N LEU A 12 -28.99 18.73 -12.87
CA LEU A 12 -29.14 18.62 -11.41
C LEU A 12 -27.97 17.85 -10.80
N GLN A 13 -27.51 16.79 -11.45
CA GLN A 13 -26.38 15.98 -10.99
C GLN A 13 -25.08 16.78 -11.00
N THR A 14 -24.82 17.54 -12.07
CA THR A 14 -23.66 18.45 -12.16
C THR A 14 -23.73 19.57 -11.11
N ARG A 15 -24.94 20.08 -10.81
CA ARG A 15 -25.12 21.09 -9.75
C ARG A 15 -24.85 20.55 -8.36
N LEU A 16 -25.29 19.33 -8.06
CA LEU A 16 -25.01 18.66 -6.78
C LEU A 16 -23.52 18.35 -6.64
N GLN A 17 -22.87 17.88 -7.71
CA GLN A 17 -21.43 17.59 -7.70
C GLN A 17 -20.61 18.88 -7.51
N ASN A 18 -21.00 19.97 -8.18
CA ASN A 18 -20.36 21.29 -8.00
C ASN A 18 -20.66 21.92 -6.63
N ALA A 19 -21.81 21.64 -6.02
CA ALA A 19 -22.14 22.11 -4.67
C ALA A 19 -21.35 21.34 -3.61
N LEU A 20 -21.17 20.03 -3.78
CA LEU A 20 -20.34 19.20 -2.91
C LEU A 20 -18.86 19.61 -2.99
N LEU A 21 -18.35 19.91 -4.19
CA LEU A 21 -17.00 20.48 -4.36
C LEU A 21 -16.84 21.87 -3.71
N ARG A 22 -17.92 22.66 -3.60
CA ARG A 22 -17.90 23.96 -2.89
C ARG A 22 -17.95 23.80 -1.37
N HIS A 23 -18.66 22.78 -0.87
CA HIS A 23 -18.72 22.48 0.57
C HIS A 23 -17.43 21.82 1.09
N TYR A 24 -16.82 20.95 0.30
CA TYR A 24 -15.45 20.50 0.52
C TYR A 24 -14.49 21.58 0.01
N ASN A 25 -14.45 22.70 0.74
CA ASN A 25 -13.49 23.77 0.53
C ASN A 25 -12.06 23.27 0.86
N ILE A 26 -11.49 22.44 -0.02
CA ILE A 26 -10.06 22.07 -0.04
C ILE A 26 -9.25 23.21 -0.67
N ASN A 27 -9.69 24.45 -0.49
CA ASN A 27 -8.80 25.61 -0.51
C ASN A 27 -8.53 25.97 0.94
N SER A 28 -7.86 25.05 1.65
CA SER A 28 -7.10 25.42 2.83
C SER A 28 -6.13 26.49 2.35
N GLN A 29 -6.39 27.70 2.80
CA GLN A 29 -5.62 28.89 2.52
C GLN A 29 -4.26 28.72 3.23
N TYR A 30 -3.38 27.89 2.65
CA TYR A 30 -2.02 27.72 3.11
C TYR A 30 -1.30 29.04 2.87
N LYS A 31 -1.20 29.85 3.93
CA LYS A 31 -0.48 31.13 3.96
C LYS A 31 0.92 30.85 4.53
N PRO A 32 1.95 30.61 3.69
CA PRO A 32 3.29 30.30 4.18
C PRO A 32 4.00 31.49 4.84
N HIS A 33 3.44 32.70 4.76
CA HIS A 33 4.13 33.96 5.10
C HIS A 33 4.24 34.28 6.61
N LEU A 34 4.14 33.28 7.50
CA LEU A 34 4.38 33.46 8.94
C LEU A 34 5.45 32.51 9.50
N ILE A 35 6.09 31.70 8.64
CA ILE A 35 7.29 30.98 9.01
C ILE A 35 8.44 31.97 8.86
N ARG A 36 9.15 32.27 9.96
CA ARG A 36 10.38 33.06 9.91
C ARG A 36 11.31 32.44 8.86
N ASP A 37 11.78 33.22 7.90
CA ASP A 37 12.55 32.82 6.70
C ASP A 37 13.93 32.13 6.96
N TYR A 38 14.16 31.57 8.14
CA TYR A 38 15.42 30.93 8.53
C TYR A 38 15.44 29.42 8.34
N TRP A 39 14.30 28.77 8.02
CA TRP A 39 14.22 27.30 7.93
C TRP A 39 13.28 26.83 6.83
N GLU A 40 13.72 25.83 6.05
CA GLU A 40 12.96 25.15 5.00
C GLU A 40 12.68 23.70 5.43
N PRO A 41 11.41 23.24 5.45
CA PRO A 41 11.09 21.87 5.84
C PRO A 41 11.42 20.87 4.72
N VAL A 42 12.28 19.90 5.02
CA VAL A 42 12.55 18.74 4.14
C VAL A 42 11.80 17.53 4.68
N ILE A 43 10.85 16.99 3.91
CA ILE A 43 9.97 15.89 4.32
C ILE A 43 10.21 14.66 3.43
N GLY A 44 10.54 13.53 4.05
CA GLY A 44 10.60 12.22 3.41
C GLY A 44 9.39 11.37 3.79
N LEU A 45 8.90 10.54 2.85
CA LEU A 45 7.80 9.60 3.08
C LEU A 45 8.29 8.17 2.89
N GLU A 46 7.92 7.28 3.81
CA GLU A 46 8.09 5.84 3.67
C GLU A 46 6.69 5.20 3.65
N ILE A 47 6.34 4.57 2.52
CA ILE A 47 5.00 4.02 2.30
C ILE A 47 5.11 2.51 2.13
N HIS A 48 4.40 1.76 2.97
CA HIS A 48 4.28 0.31 2.86
C HIS A 48 2.91 -0.05 2.30
N ALA A 49 2.87 -0.74 1.16
CA ALA A 49 1.64 -1.17 0.51
C ALA A 49 1.58 -2.69 0.42
N GLN A 50 0.45 -3.27 0.85
CA GLN A 50 0.25 -4.71 0.81
C GLN A 50 -0.08 -5.17 -0.62
N ILE A 51 0.72 -6.11 -1.15
CA ILE A 51 0.44 -6.74 -2.44
C ILE A 51 -0.80 -7.63 -2.31
N SER A 52 -1.76 -7.44 -3.21
CA SER A 52 -2.94 -8.30 -3.33
C SER A 52 -2.58 -9.63 -3.99
N SER A 53 -2.11 -10.60 -3.20
CA SER A 53 -1.86 -11.99 -3.60
C SER A 53 -2.80 -12.95 -2.87
N ILE A 54 -2.90 -14.21 -3.33
CA ILE A 54 -3.66 -15.27 -2.66
C ILE A 54 -2.85 -15.91 -1.51
N SER A 55 -1.52 -15.94 -1.66
CA SER A 55 -0.59 -16.50 -0.68
C SER A 55 0.54 -15.53 -0.31
N LYS A 56 1.16 -15.76 0.85
CA LYS A 56 2.24 -14.93 1.41
C LYS A 56 3.50 -14.91 0.53
N LEU A 57 4.45 -14.03 0.87
CA LEU A 57 5.65 -13.78 0.06
C LEU A 57 6.62 -14.97 0.01
N PHE A 58 6.79 -15.69 1.13
CA PHE A 58 7.76 -16.77 1.28
C PHE A 58 7.13 -18.14 1.57
N SER A 59 5.80 -18.25 1.47
CA SER A 59 5.07 -19.48 1.76
C SER A 59 3.79 -19.58 0.91
N ARG A 60 3.08 -20.71 1.04
CA ARG A 60 1.81 -20.98 0.35
C ARG A 60 0.57 -20.66 1.20
N VAL A 61 0.75 -20.07 2.38
CA VAL A 61 -0.33 -19.75 3.31
C VAL A 61 -1.11 -18.52 2.84
N GLY A 62 -2.41 -18.48 3.12
CA GLY A 62 -3.32 -17.43 2.70
C GLY A 62 -3.04 -16.03 3.28
N THR A 63 -3.57 -15.01 2.62
CA THR A 63 -3.43 -13.58 2.92
C THR A 63 -4.78 -12.90 3.17
N ARG A 64 -5.85 -13.66 3.40
CA ARG A 64 -7.22 -13.14 3.53
C ARG A 64 -7.32 -12.19 4.73
N TYR A 65 -7.77 -10.97 4.49
CA TYR A 65 -8.05 -10.03 5.57
C TYR A 65 -9.21 -10.50 6.45
N GLY A 66 -9.15 -10.23 7.76
CA GLY A 66 -10.23 -10.54 8.71
C GLY A 66 -10.40 -12.00 9.09
N ALA A 67 -9.44 -12.87 8.77
CA ALA A 67 -9.46 -14.25 9.27
C ALA A 67 -9.27 -14.28 10.80
N PRO A 68 -9.76 -15.32 11.50
CA PRO A 68 -9.54 -15.45 12.93
C PRO A 68 -8.04 -15.53 13.27
N PRO A 69 -7.65 -15.12 14.49
CA PRO A 69 -6.25 -15.11 14.92
C PRO A 69 -5.56 -16.46 14.69
N ASN A 70 -4.32 -16.42 14.18
CA ASN A 70 -3.46 -17.59 13.97
C ASN A 70 -4.02 -18.69 13.04
N THR A 71 -5.07 -18.43 12.26
CA THR A 71 -5.66 -19.43 11.33
C THR A 71 -4.98 -19.47 9.96
N GLN A 72 -4.30 -18.39 9.57
CA GLN A 72 -3.52 -18.31 8.34
C GLN A 72 -2.03 -18.31 8.66
N VAL A 73 -1.60 -19.34 9.37
CA VAL A 73 -0.21 -19.54 9.80
C VAL A 73 0.21 -20.95 9.42
N GLY A 74 1.39 -21.10 8.84
CA GLY A 74 2.01 -22.38 8.54
C GLY A 74 3.33 -22.55 9.30
N ILE A 75 4.03 -23.64 9.01
CA ILE A 75 5.27 -24.01 9.71
C ILE A 75 6.36 -22.94 9.52
N PHE A 76 6.43 -22.32 8.33
CA PHE A 76 7.39 -21.26 8.02
C PHE A 76 7.10 -19.96 8.79
N GLU A 77 5.83 -19.55 8.87
CA GLU A 77 5.42 -18.34 9.61
C GLU A 77 5.66 -18.47 11.11
N SER A 78 5.53 -19.69 11.65
CA SER A 78 5.88 -19.97 13.05
C SER A 78 7.38 -20.07 13.28
N ALA A 79 8.22 -19.80 12.27
CA ALA A 79 9.68 -19.93 12.31
C ALA A 79 10.15 -21.28 12.89
N HIS A 80 9.46 -22.37 12.53
CA HIS A 80 9.87 -23.68 13.00
C HIS A 80 11.27 -24.03 12.46
N PRO A 81 12.16 -24.62 13.27
CA PRO A 81 13.49 -25.00 12.84
C PRO A 81 13.47 -25.88 11.58
N GLY A 82 14.39 -25.61 10.65
CA GLY A 82 14.50 -26.36 9.39
C GLY A 82 13.55 -25.92 8.28
N THR A 83 12.73 -24.89 8.48
CA THR A 83 11.92 -24.30 7.40
C THR A 83 12.74 -23.42 6.46
N LEU A 84 12.35 -23.38 5.18
CA LEU A 84 13.00 -22.57 4.15
C LEU A 84 11.99 -21.66 3.44
N PRO A 85 12.38 -20.43 3.08
CA PRO A 85 11.51 -19.51 2.35
C PRO A 85 11.33 -19.94 0.89
N VAL A 86 10.10 -19.88 0.38
CA VAL A 86 9.78 -20.13 -1.02
C VAL A 86 9.15 -18.88 -1.63
N LEU A 87 9.90 -18.20 -2.51
CA LEU A 87 9.50 -16.92 -3.07
C LEU A 87 8.26 -17.01 -3.96
N ASN A 88 7.31 -16.11 -3.73
CA ASN A 88 6.08 -16.00 -4.50
C ASN A 88 6.27 -15.18 -5.79
N LYS A 89 6.22 -15.86 -6.94
CA LYS A 89 6.36 -15.23 -8.27
C LYS A 89 5.36 -14.10 -8.51
N ARG A 90 4.11 -14.22 -8.06
CA ARG A 90 3.09 -13.18 -8.26
C ARG A 90 3.40 -11.91 -7.49
N CYS A 91 3.97 -12.04 -6.28
CA CYS A 91 4.41 -10.89 -5.51
C CYS A 91 5.57 -10.17 -6.21
N VAL A 92 6.52 -10.91 -6.78
CA VAL A 92 7.62 -10.32 -7.57
C VAL A 92 7.10 -9.61 -8.81
N GLU A 93 6.20 -10.23 -9.58
CA GLU A 93 5.57 -9.62 -10.76
C GLU A 93 4.84 -8.31 -10.39
N ALA A 94 4.10 -8.30 -9.29
CA ALA A 94 3.42 -7.11 -8.80
C ALA A 94 4.42 -6.00 -8.41
N GLY A 95 5.50 -6.35 -7.69
CA GLY A 95 6.57 -5.40 -7.35
C GLY A 95 7.23 -4.77 -8.57
N ILE A 96 7.56 -5.57 -9.59
CA ILE A 96 8.14 -5.08 -10.85
C ILE A 96 7.15 -4.16 -11.59
N LYS A 97 5.87 -4.55 -11.69
CA LYS A 97 4.84 -3.70 -12.31
C LYS A 97 4.70 -2.36 -11.61
N THR A 98 4.72 -2.35 -10.28
CA THR A 98 4.68 -1.13 -9.48
C THR A 98 5.90 -0.25 -9.74
N ALA A 99 7.11 -0.82 -9.77
CA ALA A 99 8.33 -0.09 -10.10
C ALA A 99 8.25 0.56 -11.50
N LEU A 100 7.79 -0.18 -12.51
CA LEU A 100 7.59 0.35 -13.86
C LEU A 100 6.52 1.45 -13.91
N ALA A 101 5.43 1.30 -13.15
CA ALA A 101 4.37 2.31 -13.06
C ALA A 101 4.86 3.63 -12.44
N PHE A 102 5.84 3.56 -11.53
CA PHE A 102 6.50 4.75 -10.96
C PHE A 102 7.68 5.26 -11.79
N GLY A 103 7.94 4.69 -12.98
CA GLY A 103 9.06 5.11 -13.83
C GLY A 103 10.44 4.79 -13.24
N ALA A 104 10.52 3.81 -12.33
CA ALA A 104 11.78 3.39 -11.73
C ALA A 104 12.57 2.45 -12.64
N THR A 105 13.90 2.50 -12.52
CA THR A 105 14.80 1.55 -13.20
C THR A 105 14.84 0.23 -12.43
N VAL A 106 14.42 -0.86 -13.08
CA VAL A 106 14.40 -2.20 -12.47
C VAL A 106 15.74 -2.91 -12.70
N ASN A 107 16.37 -3.35 -11.62
CA ASN A 107 17.61 -4.13 -11.68
C ASN A 107 17.35 -5.54 -12.23
N LYS A 108 18.28 -6.06 -13.04
CA LYS A 108 18.19 -7.44 -13.58
C LYS A 108 18.38 -8.50 -12.49
N ILE A 109 19.13 -8.17 -11.45
CA ILE A 109 19.43 -9.05 -10.32
C ILE A 109 19.10 -8.28 -9.05
N SER A 110 18.41 -8.93 -8.12
CA SER A 110 18.09 -8.41 -6.80
C SER A 110 18.10 -9.57 -5.81
N LEU A 111 18.54 -9.31 -4.59
CA LEU A 111 18.70 -10.29 -3.52
C LEU A 111 17.77 -9.93 -2.37
N PHE A 112 17.36 -10.93 -1.58
CA PHE A 112 16.63 -10.73 -0.34
C PHE A 112 17.61 -10.83 0.83
N ASP A 113 17.75 -9.74 1.57
CA ASP A 113 18.57 -9.67 2.77
C ASP A 113 17.74 -9.84 4.05
N ARG A 114 18.37 -10.30 5.11
CA ARG A 114 17.73 -10.43 6.43
C ARG A 114 17.95 -9.16 7.25
N LYS A 115 16.86 -8.54 7.72
CA LYS A 115 16.89 -7.44 8.68
C LYS A 115 16.64 -8.00 10.08
N HIS A 116 17.70 -8.10 10.90
CA HIS A 116 17.62 -8.72 12.22
C HIS A 116 17.29 -7.70 13.32
N TYR A 117 16.21 -7.94 14.05
CA TYR A 117 15.82 -7.22 15.26
C TYR A 117 14.82 -8.07 16.05
N PHE A 118 14.84 -7.95 17.38
CA PHE A 118 13.97 -8.72 18.26
C PHE A 118 12.65 -8.01 18.45
N TYR A 119 11.55 -8.69 18.09
CA TYR A 119 10.20 -8.25 18.39
C TYR A 119 9.23 -9.45 18.37
N PRO A 120 8.21 -9.50 19.25
CA PRO A 120 7.34 -10.69 19.38
C PRO A 120 6.54 -11.08 18.13
N ASP A 121 6.27 -10.14 17.22
CA ASP A 121 5.54 -10.38 15.96
C ASP A 121 6.45 -10.81 14.78
N LEU A 122 7.77 -10.84 15.00
CA LEU A 122 8.79 -11.22 14.05
C LEU A 122 9.45 -12.53 14.48
N PRO A 123 8.84 -13.69 14.19
CA PRO A 123 9.33 -14.97 14.66
C PRO A 123 10.63 -15.41 13.97
N GLY A 124 10.88 -14.97 12.73
CA GLY A 124 12.04 -15.37 11.93
C GLY A 124 13.39 -14.78 12.37
N THR A 125 13.42 -13.92 13.39
CA THR A 125 14.65 -13.30 13.90
C THR A 125 15.28 -14.04 15.09
N CYS A 126 14.67 -15.11 15.60
CA CYS A 126 15.31 -15.93 16.63
C CYS A 126 16.22 -17.02 16.03
N GLY A 127 17.53 -16.91 16.31
CA GLY A 127 18.47 -18.03 16.31
C GLY A 127 19.10 -18.41 14.97
N SER A 128 20.31 -17.90 14.74
CA SER A 128 21.42 -18.73 14.21
C SER A 128 21.71 -19.88 15.16
#